data_AF-A0A7L0WWA5-F1
#
_entry.id   AF-A0A7L0WWA5-F1
#
_cell.length_a   1.000
_cell.length_b   1.000
_cell.length_c   1.000
_cell.angle_alpha   90.00
_cell.angle_beta   90.00
_cell.angle_gamma   90.00
#
_symmetry.space_group_name_H-M   'P 1'
#
loop_
_entity.id
_entity.type
_entity.pdbx_description
1 polymer ?
#
loop_
_entity_poly.entity_id
_entity_poly.type
_entity_poly.pdbx_seq_one_letter_code
_entity_poly.pdbx_strand_id
1 'polypeptide(L)'
;SMSLHEHALSLFRSAVGTVRPAPMLKRALKLQGGGCPQLLVKGRAFPVKRDLYLVGFGKAVLGMAAAAEEILGDHLIRGIVSVPLGIQESLQRAGMQEMLLKPHSRIKVFEGAKNNLPDPEALRGAGAIQELAEGLTADDLLLVLISGGGSALLPAPIPPILLREKEKLTKMLASRGAAIQELNTVRKTLSLLKGGGLARLAYPAQVVSLILSDVIGDPLDIIASGPTAASSHSAQDCLQILTKYNLLPSLPKSVEMVLSSSPTKPAAAEDYSHVCNVIIGSNTLALDEARRQAERLGYATLVLSAAVCGDVSRVAALYCQLIRLLCLGFAGLGEGPQGNEVRRNLLQLVAELDIPGLNLAEFLQALRGLGPEKPVCILAGGETTVQLRGTGKGGRNQELALRVGLGLHRAQGAEASGPLGRCEIVFLSGGTDGQDGPTGAAGAFCGPELVAEALREGLDAEAFVSNNDSYTFFSQFQHGHHLLVTGLTGTNVMDIQVVLIRA
;
A
#
# COMPACT_ATOMS: atom_id res chain seq x y z
N SER A 1 32.11 -11.96 0.18
CA SER A 1 31.10 -11.01 0.68
C SER A 1 29.83 -11.22 -0.10
N MET A 2 28.66 -10.86 0.44
CA MET A 2 27.42 -10.88 -0.32
C MET A 2 27.50 -9.89 -1.51
N SER A 3 26.78 -10.19 -2.60
CA SER A 3 26.66 -9.30 -3.75
C SER A 3 25.69 -8.14 -3.46
N LEU A 4 25.75 -7.05 -4.26
CA LEU A 4 24.74 -5.98 -4.15
C LEU A 4 23.32 -6.51 -4.38
N HIS A 5 23.16 -7.50 -5.26
CA HIS A 5 21.88 -8.15 -5.50
C HIS A 5 21.33 -8.81 -4.22
N GLU A 6 22.16 -9.56 -3.50
CA GLU A 6 21.77 -10.20 -2.24
C GLU A 6 21.48 -9.17 -1.13
N HIS A 7 22.22 -8.06 -1.09
CA HIS A 7 21.92 -6.95 -0.18
C HIS A 7 20.56 -6.32 -0.50
N ALA A 8 20.27 -5.98 -1.77
CA ALA A 8 19.00 -5.39 -2.17
C ALA A 8 17.81 -6.31 -1.83
N LEU A 9 17.94 -7.61 -2.09
CA LEU A 9 16.95 -8.62 -1.71
C LEU A 9 16.76 -8.69 -0.19
N SER A 10 17.85 -8.63 0.58
CA SER A 10 17.81 -8.62 2.05
C SER A 10 17.06 -7.40 2.59
N LEU A 11 17.31 -6.21 2.03
CA LEU A 11 16.62 -4.96 2.38
C LEU A 11 15.12 -5.03 2.10
N PHE A 12 14.75 -5.50 0.91
CA PHE A 12 13.34 -5.70 0.54
C PHE A 12 12.64 -6.68 1.49
N ARG A 13 13.26 -7.84 1.76
CA ARG A 13 12.70 -8.86 2.65
C ARG A 13 12.51 -8.36 4.08
N SER A 14 13.43 -7.55 4.61
CA SER A 14 13.29 -6.99 5.95
C SER A 14 12.18 -5.95 6.03
N ALA A 15 12.08 -5.08 5.01
CA ALA A 15 11.02 -4.09 4.91
C ALA A 15 9.63 -4.74 4.84
N VAL A 16 9.45 -5.77 4.00
CA VAL A 16 8.22 -6.56 3.96
C VAL A 16 7.99 -7.29 5.28
N GLY A 17 9.03 -7.94 5.82
CA GLY A 17 8.98 -8.72 7.05
C GLY A 17 8.42 -7.94 8.24
N THR A 18 8.80 -6.66 8.39
CA THR A 18 8.36 -5.82 9.52
C THR A 18 6.90 -5.38 9.45
N VAL A 19 6.27 -5.43 8.27
CA VAL A 19 4.85 -5.12 8.04
C VAL A 19 4.00 -6.36 7.78
N ARG A 20 4.56 -7.57 7.93
CA ARG A 20 3.74 -8.79 7.97
C ARG A 20 2.84 -8.78 9.20
N PRO A 21 1.63 -9.36 9.14
CA PRO A 21 0.65 -9.31 10.21
C PRO A 21 1.20 -9.61 11.62
N ALA A 22 1.84 -10.76 11.84
CA ALA A 22 2.31 -11.13 13.18
C ALA A 22 3.41 -10.21 13.73
N PRO A 23 4.53 -9.92 13.02
CA PRO A 23 5.53 -8.95 13.48
C PRO A 23 4.94 -7.56 13.76
N MET A 24 4.07 -7.09 12.88
CA MET A 24 3.42 -5.79 12.99
C MET A 24 2.53 -5.70 14.23
N LEU A 25 1.68 -6.70 14.47
CA LEU A 25 0.79 -6.76 15.62
C LEU A 25 1.58 -6.88 16.93
N LYS A 26 2.59 -7.77 16.99
CA LYS A 26 3.44 -7.93 18.20
C LYS A 26 4.20 -6.65 18.58
N ARG A 27 4.57 -5.84 17.60
CA ARG A 27 5.20 -4.52 17.84
C ARG A 27 4.19 -3.52 18.38
N ALA A 28 2.96 -3.52 17.86
CA ALA A 28 1.97 -2.49 18.16
C ALA A 28 1.09 -2.80 19.38
N LEU A 29 0.83 -4.08 19.65
CA LEU A 29 -0.19 -4.57 20.57
C LEU A 29 0.44 -5.42 21.67
N LYS A 30 0.13 -5.12 22.93
CA LYS A 30 0.48 -5.96 24.08
C LYS A 30 -0.68 -6.00 25.05
N LEU A 31 -0.95 -7.18 25.62
CA LEU A 31 -1.89 -7.31 26.74
C LEU A 31 -1.09 -7.46 28.03
N GLN A 32 -1.41 -6.66 29.05
CA GLN A 32 -0.70 -6.65 30.33
C GLN A 32 -1.67 -6.53 31.52
N GLY A 33 -1.23 -6.97 32.70
CA GLY A 33 -1.99 -6.89 33.95
C GLY A 33 -2.76 -8.18 34.29
N GLY A 34 -2.64 -8.62 35.54
CA GLY A 34 -3.46 -9.72 36.10
C GLY A 34 -4.73 -9.15 36.74
N GLY A 35 -5.88 -9.80 36.52
CA GLY A 35 -7.18 -9.41 37.09
C GLY A 35 -7.90 -8.27 36.35
N CYS A 36 -7.20 -7.16 36.08
CA CYS A 36 -7.69 -6.04 35.26
C CYS A 36 -6.77 -5.83 34.04
N PRO A 37 -6.96 -6.61 32.97
CA PRO A 37 -6.10 -6.53 31.79
C PRO A 37 -6.21 -5.15 31.12
N GLN A 38 -5.08 -4.67 30.62
CA GLN A 38 -4.97 -3.46 29.83
C GLN A 38 -4.38 -3.81 28.46
N LEU A 39 -5.05 -3.34 27.42
CA LEU A 39 -4.56 -3.42 26.06
C LEU A 39 -3.66 -2.21 25.82
N LEU A 40 -2.37 -2.44 25.60
CA LEU A 40 -1.42 -1.42 25.19
C LEU A 40 -1.34 -1.38 23.67
N VAL A 41 -1.65 -0.21 23.09
CA VAL A 41 -1.48 0.06 21.66
C VAL A 41 -0.49 1.20 21.46
N LYS A 42 0.69 0.89 20.91
CA LYS A 42 1.83 1.82 20.78
C LYS A 42 2.11 2.63 22.07
N GLY A 43 1.99 1.97 23.23
CA GLY A 43 2.24 2.59 24.54
C GLY A 43 1.03 3.28 25.19
N ARG A 44 -0.09 3.47 24.47
CA ARG A 44 -1.34 3.95 25.06
C ARG A 44 -2.12 2.79 25.67
N ALA A 45 -2.52 2.94 26.94
CA ALA A 45 -3.28 1.92 27.65
C ALA A 45 -4.80 2.09 27.48
N PHE A 46 -5.47 0.97 27.26
CA PHE A 46 -6.93 0.87 27.20
C PHE A 46 -7.39 -0.20 28.20
N PRO A 47 -8.19 0.16 29.21
CA PRO A 47 -8.67 -0.81 30.19
C PRO A 47 -9.66 -1.78 29.54
N VAL A 48 -9.45 -3.08 29.74
CA VAL A 48 -10.42 -4.11 29.37
C VAL A 48 -11.23 -4.41 30.62
N LYS A 49 -12.37 -3.73 30.76
CA LYS A 49 -13.20 -3.81 31.98
C LYS A 49 -14.00 -5.11 32.05
N ARG A 50 -14.53 -5.58 30.91
CA ARG A 50 -15.28 -6.84 30.79
C ARG A 50 -14.84 -7.60 29.55
N ASP A 51 -15.43 -7.27 28.40
CA ASP A 51 -15.33 -8.08 27.19
C ASP A 51 -14.56 -7.35 26.11
N LEU A 52 -13.70 -8.09 25.40
CA LEU A 52 -12.99 -7.59 24.23
C LEU A 52 -13.54 -8.26 22.98
N TYR A 53 -13.98 -7.42 22.04
CA TYR A 53 -14.52 -7.84 20.74
C TYR A 53 -13.57 -7.45 19.62
N LEU A 54 -13.60 -8.23 18.54
CA LEU A 54 -12.78 -7.97 17.37
C LEU A 54 -13.64 -7.91 16.12
N VAL A 55 -13.46 -6.87 15.31
CA VAL A 55 -13.97 -6.84 13.94
C VAL A 55 -12.84 -6.55 12.98
N GLY A 56 -12.93 -7.05 11.76
CA GLY A 56 -11.93 -6.72 10.75
C GLY A 56 -12.41 -6.86 9.32
N PHE A 57 -11.82 -6.09 8.42
CA PHE A 57 -12.14 -6.14 7.00
C PHE A 57 -10.94 -5.71 6.15
N GLY A 58 -10.61 -6.53 5.15
CA GLY A 58 -9.48 -6.26 4.26
C GLY A 58 -8.70 -7.51 3.85
N LYS A 59 -7.81 -7.36 2.87
CA LYS A 59 -6.98 -8.43 2.28
C LYS A 59 -6.02 -9.10 3.27
N ALA A 60 -5.41 -8.34 4.19
CA ALA A 60 -4.45 -8.86 5.17
C ALA A 60 -5.08 -9.19 6.53
N VAL A 61 -6.38 -8.94 6.69
CA VAL A 61 -7.05 -9.01 7.99
C VAL A 61 -7.06 -10.42 8.56
N LEU A 62 -7.12 -11.47 7.73
CA LEU A 62 -7.09 -12.84 8.24
C LEU A 62 -5.82 -13.11 9.06
N GLY A 63 -4.65 -12.76 8.52
CA GLY A 63 -3.38 -12.88 9.25
C GLY A 63 -3.29 -11.92 10.43
N MET A 64 -3.87 -10.72 10.34
CA MET A 64 -3.91 -9.78 11.47
C MET A 64 -4.77 -10.32 12.61
N ALA A 65 -5.89 -10.97 12.28
CA ALA A 65 -6.83 -11.56 13.22
C ALA A 65 -6.23 -12.78 13.91
N ALA A 66 -5.52 -13.65 13.18
CA ALA A 66 -4.78 -14.76 13.76
C ALA A 66 -3.74 -14.27 14.77
N ALA A 67 -2.93 -13.26 14.41
CA ALA A 67 -1.95 -12.68 15.32
C ALA A 67 -2.59 -11.95 16.52
N ALA A 68 -3.72 -11.27 16.32
CA ALA A 68 -4.44 -10.61 17.40
C ALA A 68 -5.05 -11.62 18.37
N GLU A 69 -5.69 -12.70 17.89
CA GLU A 69 -6.24 -13.76 18.73
C GLU A 69 -5.17 -14.40 19.62
N GLU A 70 -3.96 -14.62 19.09
CA GLU A 70 -2.83 -15.11 19.91
C GLU A 70 -2.42 -14.14 21.03
N ILE A 71 -2.43 -12.83 20.76
CA ILE A 71 -2.03 -11.81 21.74
C ILE A 71 -3.13 -11.62 22.81
N LEU A 72 -4.39 -11.70 22.39
CA LEU A 72 -5.55 -11.43 23.24
C LEU A 72 -5.96 -12.64 24.09
N GLY A 73 -5.72 -13.86 23.59
CA GLY A 73 -6.05 -15.10 24.28
C GLY A 73 -7.53 -15.17 24.68
N ASP A 74 -7.79 -15.62 25.91
CA ASP A 74 -9.15 -15.82 26.43
C ASP A 74 -9.93 -14.52 26.67
N HIS A 75 -9.28 -13.36 26.60
CA HIS A 75 -9.96 -12.07 26.72
C HIS A 75 -10.76 -11.72 25.48
N LEU A 76 -10.40 -12.26 24.31
CA LEU A 76 -11.22 -12.13 23.11
C LEU A 76 -12.49 -12.96 23.29
N ILE A 77 -13.66 -12.31 23.37
CA ILE A 77 -14.93 -13.01 23.56
C ILE A 77 -15.50 -13.49 22.23
N ARG A 78 -15.47 -12.61 21.23
CA ARG A 78 -16.01 -12.90 19.89
C ARG A 78 -15.34 -12.00 18.86
N GLY A 79 -15.03 -12.59 17.70
CA GLY A 79 -14.51 -11.87 16.55
C GLY A 79 -15.32 -12.10 15.27
N ILE A 80 -15.35 -11.11 14.37
CA ILE A 80 -15.93 -11.23 13.03
C ILE A 80 -15.01 -10.56 12.02
N VAL A 81 -14.58 -11.29 10.99
CA VAL A 81 -13.75 -10.74 9.92
C VAL A 81 -14.36 -10.97 8.55
N SER A 82 -14.26 -9.97 7.68
CA SER A 82 -14.66 -10.01 6.27
C SER A 82 -13.42 -9.92 5.37
N VAL A 83 -13.13 -10.98 4.64
CA VAL A 83 -11.86 -11.17 3.90
C VAL A 83 -12.13 -11.62 2.46
N PRO A 84 -11.16 -11.49 1.53
CA PRO A 84 -11.37 -11.88 0.13
C PRO A 84 -11.72 -13.36 -0.03
N LEU A 85 -12.60 -13.64 -1.00
CA LEU A 85 -12.96 -15.01 -1.37
C LEU A 85 -11.73 -15.84 -1.76
N GLY A 86 -11.58 -17.03 -1.16
CA GLY A 86 -10.49 -17.97 -1.44
C GLY A 86 -9.17 -17.63 -0.75
N ILE A 87 -9.13 -16.64 0.15
CA ILE A 87 -7.89 -16.25 0.83
C ILE A 87 -7.38 -17.36 1.77
N GLN A 88 -8.27 -18.07 2.48
CA GLN A 88 -7.86 -19.16 3.36
C GLN A 88 -7.17 -20.27 2.56
N GLU A 89 -7.76 -20.68 1.44
CA GLU A 89 -7.17 -21.69 0.55
C GLU A 89 -5.84 -21.22 -0.05
N SER A 90 -5.75 -19.94 -0.45
CA SER A 90 -4.53 -19.36 -1.00
C SER A 90 -3.39 -19.38 0.02
N LEU A 91 -3.65 -18.99 1.27
CA LEU A 91 -2.68 -19.03 2.35
C LEU A 91 -2.27 -20.46 2.72
N GLN A 92 -3.20 -21.41 2.71
CA GLN A 92 -2.91 -22.83 2.95
C GLN A 92 -1.96 -23.38 1.89
N ARG A 93 -2.26 -23.14 0.60
CA ARG A 93 -1.40 -23.58 -0.52
C ARG A 93 -0.02 -22.91 -0.49
N ALA A 94 0.05 -21.67 -0.03
CA ALA A 94 1.31 -20.95 0.16
C ALA A 94 2.09 -21.39 1.43
N GLY A 95 1.55 -22.30 2.24
CA GLY A 95 2.20 -22.78 3.46
C GLY A 95 2.21 -21.77 4.61
N MET A 96 1.38 -20.72 4.55
CA MET A 96 1.34 -19.61 5.51
C MET A 96 0.42 -19.90 6.69
N GLN A 97 0.67 -21.01 7.40
CA GLN A 97 -0.19 -21.49 8.50
C GLN A 97 -0.30 -20.48 9.65
N GLU A 98 0.72 -19.65 9.87
CA GLU A 98 0.72 -18.60 10.88
C GLU A 98 -0.29 -17.47 10.62
N MET A 99 -0.83 -17.38 9.40
CA MET A 99 -1.83 -16.40 9.01
C MET A 99 -3.26 -16.94 9.06
N LEU A 100 -3.42 -18.22 9.38
CA LEU A 100 -4.73 -18.87 9.49
C LEU A 100 -5.17 -18.89 10.95
N LEU A 101 -6.49 -18.86 11.15
CA LEU A 101 -7.07 -19.04 12.47
C LEU A 101 -6.89 -20.48 12.95
N LYS A 102 -6.71 -20.66 14.25
CA LYS A 102 -6.57 -21.99 14.87
C LYS A 102 -7.91 -22.73 14.88
N PRO A 103 -7.91 -24.07 15.00
CA PRO A 103 -9.13 -24.81 15.30
C PRO A 103 -9.82 -24.24 16.54
N HIS A 104 -11.15 -24.11 16.50
CA HIS A 104 -11.96 -23.51 17.58
C HIS A 104 -11.69 -22.03 17.86
N SER A 105 -11.22 -21.28 16.85
CA SER A 105 -11.12 -19.81 16.92
C SER A 105 -12.44 -19.18 17.34
N ARG A 106 -12.35 -18.10 18.12
CA ARG A 106 -13.49 -17.26 18.53
C ARG A 106 -13.87 -16.26 17.44
N ILE A 107 -13.12 -16.24 16.34
CA ILE A 107 -13.30 -15.36 15.20
C ILE A 107 -14.05 -16.09 14.08
N LYS A 108 -15.18 -15.54 13.67
CA LYS A 108 -15.93 -15.99 12.50
C LYS A 108 -15.44 -15.28 11.24
N VAL A 109 -15.14 -16.06 10.20
CA VAL A 109 -14.67 -15.55 8.91
C VAL A 109 -15.81 -15.52 7.89
N PHE A 110 -15.94 -14.40 7.19
CA PHE A 110 -16.77 -14.25 6.00
C PHE A 110 -15.87 -14.01 4.79
N GLU A 111 -15.97 -14.86 3.79
CA GLU A 111 -15.21 -14.75 2.55
C GLU A 111 -16.09 -14.20 1.43
N GLY A 112 -15.69 -13.08 0.84
CA GLY A 112 -16.46 -12.43 -0.21
C GLY A 112 -15.64 -11.42 -1.01
N ALA A 113 -16.34 -10.44 -1.56
CA ALA A 113 -15.80 -9.41 -2.43
C ALA A 113 -14.96 -9.94 -3.61
N LYS A 114 -15.52 -10.89 -4.38
CA LYS A 114 -14.82 -11.45 -5.56
C LYS A 114 -14.33 -10.34 -6.50
N ASN A 115 -13.08 -10.44 -6.95
CA ASN A 115 -12.41 -9.43 -7.80
C ASN A 115 -12.37 -8.02 -7.18
N ASN A 116 -12.34 -7.91 -5.85
CA ASN A 116 -12.32 -6.63 -5.12
C ASN A 116 -13.56 -5.74 -5.40
N LEU A 117 -14.70 -6.37 -5.68
CA LEU A 117 -16.01 -5.72 -5.81
C LEU A 117 -16.93 -6.21 -4.69
N PRO A 118 -17.78 -5.35 -4.10
CA PRO A 118 -18.81 -5.81 -3.16
C PRO A 118 -19.64 -6.97 -3.73
N ASP A 119 -20.08 -7.87 -2.86
CA ASP A 119 -20.97 -8.98 -3.22
C ASP A 119 -21.88 -9.34 -2.02
N PRO A 120 -22.88 -10.23 -2.22
CA PRO A 120 -23.78 -10.63 -1.14
C PRO A 120 -23.07 -11.25 0.07
N GLU A 121 -21.94 -11.94 -0.14
CA GLU A 121 -21.17 -12.55 0.94
C GLU A 121 -20.49 -11.50 1.82
N ALA A 122 -19.83 -10.53 1.20
CA ALA A 122 -19.28 -9.38 1.90
C ALA A 122 -20.37 -8.56 2.62
N LEU A 123 -21.57 -8.46 2.04
CA LEU A 123 -22.72 -7.83 2.71
C LEU A 123 -23.16 -8.59 3.95
N ARG A 124 -23.18 -9.94 3.93
CA ARG A 124 -23.45 -10.74 5.15
C ARG A 124 -22.39 -10.51 6.21
N GLY A 125 -21.12 -10.46 5.83
CA GLY A 125 -20.02 -10.14 6.74
C GLY A 125 -20.16 -8.75 7.35
N ALA A 126 -20.49 -7.74 6.54
CA ALA A 126 -20.73 -6.38 7.00
C ALA A 126 -21.95 -6.28 7.94
N GLY A 127 -23.03 -7.00 7.64
CA GLY A 127 -24.20 -7.09 8.52
C GLY A 127 -23.86 -7.71 9.88
N ALA A 128 -23.08 -8.79 9.90
CA ALA A 128 -22.64 -9.40 11.15
C ALA A 128 -21.70 -8.48 11.97
N ILE A 129 -20.84 -7.71 11.31
CA ILE A 129 -20.01 -6.67 11.95
C ILE A 129 -20.89 -5.55 12.53
N GLN A 130 -21.90 -5.10 11.78
CA GLN A 130 -22.86 -4.10 12.22
C GLN A 130 -23.61 -4.57 13.48
N GLU A 131 -24.19 -5.76 13.45
CA GLU A 131 -24.92 -6.36 14.59
C GLU A 131 -24.04 -6.49 15.84
N LEU A 132 -22.76 -6.87 15.67
CA LEU A 132 -21.83 -6.95 16.78
C LEU A 132 -21.55 -5.57 17.37
N ALA A 133 -21.31 -4.55 16.53
CA ALA A 133 -21.02 -3.20 16.98
C ALA A 133 -22.21 -2.56 17.72
N GLU A 134 -23.43 -2.73 17.22
CA GLU A 134 -24.67 -2.20 17.83
C GLU A 134 -24.96 -2.80 19.21
N GLY A 135 -24.45 -4.00 19.49
CA GLY A 135 -24.66 -4.68 20.77
C GLY A 135 -23.69 -4.28 21.88
N LEU A 136 -22.72 -3.39 21.61
CA LEU A 136 -21.67 -3.04 22.56
C LEU A 136 -22.10 -1.98 23.58
N THR A 137 -21.46 -2.00 24.74
CA THR A 137 -21.71 -1.14 25.89
C THR A 137 -20.46 -0.36 26.30
N ALA A 138 -20.59 0.58 27.24
CA ALA A 138 -19.49 1.44 27.70
C ALA A 138 -18.37 0.69 28.46
N ASP A 139 -18.59 -0.58 28.78
CA ASP A 139 -17.59 -1.44 29.43
C ASP A 139 -16.84 -2.36 28.45
N ASP A 140 -17.24 -2.34 27.17
CA ASP A 140 -16.64 -3.16 26.13
C ASP A 140 -15.52 -2.41 25.41
N LEU A 141 -14.58 -3.19 24.89
CA LEU A 141 -13.54 -2.71 23.98
C LEU A 141 -13.69 -3.38 22.62
N LEU A 142 -13.80 -2.57 21.57
CA LEU A 142 -13.83 -3.03 20.18
C LEU A 142 -12.46 -2.80 19.52
N LEU A 143 -11.77 -3.89 19.19
CA LEU A 143 -10.59 -3.87 18.36
C LEU A 143 -10.99 -3.99 16.87
N VAL A 144 -10.62 -2.99 16.06
CA VAL A 144 -10.95 -2.95 14.63
C VAL A 144 -9.69 -3.16 13.80
N LEU A 145 -9.62 -4.24 13.03
CA LEU A 145 -8.50 -4.54 12.12
C LEU A 145 -8.82 -4.10 10.70
N ILE A 146 -8.03 -3.17 10.15
CA ILE A 146 -8.28 -2.58 8.84
C ILE A 146 -7.07 -2.82 7.94
N SER A 147 -7.31 -3.30 6.72
CA SER A 147 -6.30 -3.29 5.65
C SER A 147 -6.90 -2.90 4.30
N GLY A 148 -6.04 -2.84 3.27
CA GLY A 148 -6.44 -2.68 1.88
C GLY A 148 -7.60 -3.57 1.43
N GLY A 149 -8.45 -3.07 0.53
CA GLY A 149 -9.66 -3.75 0.03
C GLY A 149 -10.90 -3.62 0.91
N GLY A 150 -10.80 -2.98 2.08
CA GLY A 150 -11.92 -2.82 3.02
C GLY A 150 -13.19 -2.16 2.43
N SER A 151 -13.05 -1.30 1.42
CA SER A 151 -14.21 -0.68 0.76
C SER A 151 -15.18 -1.69 0.13
N ALA A 152 -14.64 -2.79 -0.42
CA ALA A 152 -15.40 -3.87 -1.03
C ALA A 152 -15.86 -4.94 -0.01
N LEU A 153 -15.08 -5.12 1.06
CA LEU A 153 -15.32 -6.12 2.11
C LEU A 153 -16.22 -5.64 3.25
N LEU A 154 -16.48 -4.34 3.34
CA LEU A 154 -17.42 -3.74 4.30
C LEU A 154 -18.57 -2.99 3.60
N PRO A 155 -19.34 -3.62 2.69
CA PRO A 155 -20.47 -2.97 2.06
C PRO A 155 -21.68 -2.97 3.00
N ALA A 156 -22.17 -1.79 3.37
CA ALA A 156 -23.38 -1.64 4.19
C ALA A 156 -24.22 -0.49 3.64
N PRO A 157 -25.05 -0.71 2.60
CA PRO A 157 -25.92 0.33 2.07
C PRO A 157 -26.97 0.75 3.11
N ILE A 158 -27.38 2.02 3.11
CA ILE A 158 -28.43 2.54 4.01
C ILE A 158 -29.79 2.05 3.50
N PRO A 159 -30.61 1.33 4.30
CA PRO A 159 -31.95 0.94 3.88
C PRO A 159 -32.81 2.15 3.48
N PRO A 160 -33.62 2.06 2.41
CA PRO A 160 -33.93 0.88 1.61
C PRO A 160 -32.99 0.65 0.40
N ILE A 161 -31.81 1.27 0.33
CA ILE A 161 -30.87 1.09 -0.78
C ILE A 161 -30.37 -0.35 -0.81
N LEU A 162 -30.46 -0.98 -1.98
CA LEU A 162 -29.92 -2.32 -2.21
C LEU A 162 -28.45 -2.26 -2.64
N LEU A 163 -27.69 -3.32 -2.35
CA LEU A 163 -26.29 -3.43 -2.76
C LEU A 163 -26.10 -3.21 -4.27
N ARG A 164 -26.95 -3.85 -5.08
CA ARG A 164 -26.96 -3.71 -6.54
C ARG A 164 -27.15 -2.27 -7.04
N GLU A 165 -27.91 -1.46 -6.31
CA GLU A 165 -28.17 -0.06 -6.66
C GLU A 165 -26.93 0.78 -6.41
N LYS A 166 -26.28 0.58 -5.26
CA LYS A 166 -25.02 1.23 -4.90
C LYS A 166 -23.89 0.88 -5.87
N GLU A 167 -23.80 -0.39 -6.28
CA GLU A 167 -22.83 -0.83 -7.29
C GLU A 167 -23.09 -0.21 -8.66
N LYS A 168 -24.35 -0.22 -9.11
CA LYS A 168 -24.74 0.38 -10.40
C LYS A 168 -24.38 1.87 -10.42
N LEU A 169 -24.71 2.61 -9.37
CA LEU A 169 -24.38 4.03 -9.25
C LEU A 169 -22.86 4.28 -9.31
N THR A 170 -22.09 3.48 -8.57
CA THR A 170 -20.64 3.55 -8.57
C THR A 170 -20.05 3.29 -9.96
N LYS A 171 -20.56 2.28 -10.68
CA LYS A 171 -20.13 1.95 -12.04
C LYS A 171 -20.47 3.06 -13.04
N MET A 172 -21.65 3.66 -12.93
CA MET A 172 -22.05 4.79 -13.77
C MET A 172 -21.14 6.00 -13.58
N LEU A 173 -20.83 6.36 -12.32
CA LEU A 173 -19.88 7.44 -12.03
C LEU A 173 -18.49 7.15 -12.61
N ALA A 174 -17.98 5.94 -12.38
CA ALA A 174 -16.67 5.53 -12.91
C ALA A 174 -16.63 5.58 -14.45
N SER A 175 -17.68 5.10 -15.13
CA SER A 175 -17.78 5.15 -16.60
C SER A 175 -17.85 6.56 -17.18
N ARG A 176 -18.17 7.56 -16.36
CA ARG A 176 -18.22 8.98 -16.73
C ARG A 176 -16.95 9.73 -16.31
N GLY A 177 -15.91 9.02 -15.88
CA GLY A 177 -14.63 9.61 -15.49
C GLY A 177 -14.68 10.34 -14.14
N ALA A 178 -15.54 9.91 -13.21
CA ALA A 178 -15.51 10.42 -11.84
C ALA A 178 -14.17 10.14 -11.17
N ALA A 179 -13.62 11.15 -10.49
CA ALA A 179 -12.41 10.99 -9.71
C ALA A 179 -12.63 10.04 -8.54
N ILE A 180 -11.58 9.37 -8.08
CA ILE A 180 -11.69 8.39 -6.98
C ILE A 180 -12.21 9.02 -5.69
N GLN A 181 -11.86 10.28 -5.43
CA GLN A 181 -12.37 11.06 -4.31
C GLN A 181 -13.88 11.24 -4.40
N GLU A 182 -14.41 11.55 -5.59
CA GLU A 182 -15.85 11.72 -5.82
C GLU A 182 -16.60 10.39 -5.66
N LEU A 183 -16.04 9.30 -6.19
CA LEU A 183 -16.58 7.95 -5.98
C LEU A 183 -16.63 7.62 -4.49
N ASN A 184 -15.58 7.92 -3.74
CA ASN A 184 -15.51 7.65 -2.30
C ASN A 184 -16.50 8.51 -1.52
N THR A 185 -16.70 9.77 -1.86
CA THR A 185 -17.73 10.63 -1.28
C THR A 185 -19.12 10.00 -1.41
N VAL A 186 -19.54 9.65 -2.63
CA VAL A 186 -20.84 9.01 -2.87
C VAL A 186 -20.95 7.66 -2.13
N ARG A 187 -19.89 6.84 -2.15
CA ARG A 187 -19.87 5.54 -1.46
C ARG A 187 -20.01 5.67 0.05
N LYS A 188 -19.39 6.69 0.67
CA LYS A 188 -19.47 6.99 2.10
C LYS A 188 -20.87 7.46 2.48
N THR A 189 -21.41 8.46 1.77
CA THR A 189 -22.75 9.03 2.04
C THR A 189 -23.86 7.98 2.00
N LEU A 190 -23.75 7.00 1.10
CA LEU A 190 -24.74 5.93 0.95
C LEU A 190 -24.41 4.69 1.79
N SER A 191 -23.68 4.80 2.90
CA SER A 191 -23.29 3.66 3.74
C SER A 191 -23.54 3.86 5.23
N LEU A 192 -24.00 2.81 5.91
CA LEU A 192 -24.13 2.77 7.37
C LEU A 192 -22.78 2.68 8.09
N LEU A 193 -21.83 1.90 7.56
CA LEU A 193 -20.56 1.61 8.25
C LEU A 193 -19.38 2.53 7.87
N LYS A 194 -19.44 3.20 6.72
CA LYS A 194 -18.34 4.05 6.22
C LYS A 194 -18.43 5.46 6.82
N GLY A 195 -17.36 6.25 6.70
CA GLY A 195 -17.35 7.64 7.16
C GLY A 195 -17.72 7.80 8.65
N GLY A 196 -17.07 7.03 9.51
CA GLY A 196 -17.29 7.01 10.96
C GLY A 196 -18.46 6.13 11.40
N GLY A 197 -19.17 5.51 10.47
CA GLY A 197 -20.37 4.73 10.76
C GLY A 197 -20.18 3.57 11.73
N LEU A 198 -19.11 2.78 11.57
CA LEU A 198 -18.78 1.71 12.50
C LEU A 198 -18.46 2.25 13.90
N ALA A 199 -17.70 3.35 13.97
CA ALA A 199 -17.41 3.99 15.26
C ALA A 199 -18.68 4.54 15.95
N ARG A 200 -19.62 5.09 15.18
CA ARG A 200 -20.91 5.57 15.72
C ARG A 200 -21.76 4.43 16.28
N LEU A 201 -21.87 3.32 15.55
CA LEU A 201 -22.67 2.17 16.00
C LEU A 201 -22.07 1.49 17.23
N ALA A 202 -20.75 1.51 17.36
CA ALA A 202 -20.06 0.96 18.54
C ALA A 202 -20.16 1.86 19.78
N TYR A 203 -20.60 3.12 19.67
CA TYR A 203 -20.76 4.01 20.82
C TYR A 203 -21.83 3.44 21.77
N PRO A 204 -21.58 3.33 23.09
CA PRO A 204 -20.53 4.03 23.86
C PRO A 204 -19.23 3.23 24.13
N ALA A 205 -19.01 2.09 23.48
CA ALA A 205 -17.81 1.27 23.70
C ALA A 205 -16.51 1.97 23.25
N GLN A 206 -15.38 1.63 23.87
CA GLN A 206 -14.08 2.14 23.41
C GLN A 206 -13.67 1.42 22.12
N VAL A 207 -13.39 2.19 21.06
CA VAL A 207 -12.94 1.67 19.76
C VAL A 207 -11.45 1.90 19.58
N VAL A 208 -10.71 0.86 19.22
CA VAL A 208 -9.29 0.94 18.86
C VAL A 208 -9.07 0.30 17.50
N SER A 209 -8.70 1.10 16.51
CA SER A 209 -8.45 0.64 15.15
C SER A 209 -6.96 0.45 14.88
N LEU A 210 -6.58 -0.72 14.41
CA LEU A 210 -5.25 -1.07 13.97
C LEU A 210 -5.23 -1.18 12.44
N ILE A 211 -4.48 -0.29 11.79
CA ILE A 211 -4.57 -0.05 10.36
C ILE A 211 -3.26 -0.44 9.66
N LEU A 212 -3.38 -1.28 8.64
CA LEU A 212 -2.36 -1.53 7.61
C LEU A 212 -2.73 -0.71 6.37
N SER A 213 -1.96 0.33 6.10
CA SER A 213 -2.24 1.27 5.01
C SER A 213 -1.57 0.83 3.70
N ASP A 214 -2.39 0.70 2.65
CA ASP A 214 -1.96 0.54 1.26
C ASP A 214 -2.27 1.80 0.43
N VAL A 215 -2.35 2.97 1.08
CA VAL A 215 -2.68 4.25 0.44
C VAL A 215 -1.57 5.25 0.72
N ILE A 216 -1.11 5.94 -0.32
CA ILE A 216 -0.10 7.01 -0.21
C ILE A 216 -0.55 8.06 0.82
N GLY A 217 0.35 8.39 1.75
CA GLY A 217 0.14 9.41 2.80
C GLY A 217 -0.68 8.93 4.01
N ASP A 218 -1.12 7.67 4.03
CA ASP A 218 -1.91 7.06 5.10
C ASP A 218 -3.16 7.86 5.58
N PRO A 219 -3.99 8.45 4.70
CA PRO A 219 -5.18 9.21 5.09
C PRO A 219 -6.29 8.33 5.69
N LEU A 220 -6.54 8.48 6.99
CA LEU A 220 -7.47 7.64 7.77
C LEU A 220 -8.92 7.64 7.23
N ASP A 221 -9.38 8.75 6.67
CA ASP A 221 -10.74 8.87 6.13
C ASP A 221 -10.88 8.20 4.76
N ILE A 222 -9.78 7.97 4.04
CA ILE A 222 -9.75 7.31 2.73
C ILE A 222 -9.56 5.81 2.89
N ILE A 223 -8.69 5.37 3.81
CA ILE A 223 -8.41 3.95 4.05
C ILE A 223 -9.72 3.23 4.40
N ALA A 224 -10.08 2.23 3.59
CA ALA A 224 -11.36 1.50 3.69
C ALA A 224 -12.63 2.40 3.73
N SER A 225 -12.55 3.64 3.22
CA SER A 225 -13.59 4.67 3.34
C SER A 225 -13.86 5.14 4.78
N GLY A 226 -12.86 5.07 5.66
CA GLY A 226 -12.85 5.68 6.99
C GLY A 226 -13.98 5.23 7.92
N PRO A 227 -14.24 3.93 8.13
CA PRO A 227 -15.36 3.47 8.96
C PRO A 227 -15.24 3.86 10.45
N THR A 228 -14.03 4.14 10.92
CA THR A 228 -13.74 4.62 12.28
C THR A 228 -13.12 6.01 12.31
N ALA A 229 -13.16 6.74 11.19
CA ALA A 229 -12.65 8.10 11.07
C ALA A 229 -13.81 9.06 10.80
N ALA A 230 -13.76 10.26 11.37
CA ALA A 230 -14.75 11.30 11.09
C ALA A 230 -14.80 11.59 9.58
N SER A 231 -16.01 11.76 9.04
CA SER A 231 -16.22 12.19 7.65
C SER A 231 -16.46 13.69 7.60
N SER A 232 -15.74 14.39 6.71
CA SER A 232 -15.97 15.81 6.41
C SER A 232 -17.05 16.04 5.34
N HIS A 233 -17.49 14.98 4.66
CA HIS A 233 -18.46 15.08 3.56
C HIS A 233 -19.92 14.94 4.02
N SER A 234 -20.78 15.69 3.34
CA SER A 234 -22.22 15.80 3.57
C SER A 234 -23.04 15.17 2.43
N ALA A 235 -24.36 15.07 2.63
CA ALA A 235 -25.28 14.68 1.56
C ALA A 235 -25.28 15.68 0.39
N GLN A 236 -24.98 16.96 0.68
CA GLN A 236 -24.90 18.00 -0.33
C GLN A 236 -23.74 17.76 -1.32
N ASP A 237 -22.59 17.31 -0.82
CA ASP A 237 -21.43 16.99 -1.68
C ASP A 237 -21.77 15.84 -2.64
N CYS A 238 -22.48 14.82 -2.13
CA CYS A 238 -22.97 13.73 -2.95
C CYS A 238 -23.92 14.22 -4.05
N LEU A 239 -24.88 15.11 -3.72
CA LEU A 239 -25.81 15.68 -4.70
C LEU A 239 -25.09 16.52 -5.76
N GLN A 240 -24.07 17.31 -5.38
CA GLN A 240 -23.26 18.08 -6.32
C GLN A 240 -22.51 17.17 -7.30
N ILE A 241 -21.92 16.08 -6.82
CA ILE A 241 -21.24 15.09 -7.67
C ILE A 241 -22.25 14.45 -8.64
N LEU A 242 -23.39 14.00 -8.13
CA LEU A 242 -24.43 13.38 -8.97
C LEU A 242 -24.98 14.36 -10.03
N THR A 243 -25.03 15.66 -9.71
CA THR A 243 -25.39 16.72 -10.65
C THR A 243 -24.30 16.93 -11.71
N LYS A 244 -23.04 17.05 -11.29
CA LYS A 244 -21.86 17.20 -12.17
C LYS A 244 -21.84 16.12 -13.26
N TYR A 245 -22.21 14.88 -12.90
CA TYR A 245 -22.23 13.75 -13.83
C TYR A 245 -23.58 13.48 -14.48
N ASN A 246 -24.60 14.35 -14.34
CA ASN A 246 -25.94 14.19 -14.91
C ASN A 246 -26.60 12.84 -14.53
N LEU A 247 -26.55 12.46 -13.26
CA LEU A 247 -27.11 11.21 -12.74
C LEU A 247 -28.44 11.36 -12.02
N LEU A 248 -28.80 12.57 -11.57
CA LEU A 248 -30.04 12.82 -10.82
C LEU A 248 -31.30 12.23 -11.47
N PRO A 249 -31.56 12.37 -12.79
CA PRO A 249 -32.77 11.83 -13.41
C PRO A 249 -32.84 10.30 -13.47
N SER A 250 -31.70 9.63 -13.23
CA SER A 250 -31.55 8.17 -13.33
C SER A 250 -31.37 7.49 -11.97
N LEU A 251 -31.54 8.24 -10.88
CA LEU A 251 -31.36 7.72 -9.53
C LEU A 251 -32.48 6.72 -9.17
N PRO A 252 -32.14 5.63 -8.48
CA PRO A 252 -33.15 4.79 -7.85
C PRO A 252 -33.88 5.57 -6.75
N LYS A 253 -35.20 5.36 -6.63
CA LYS A 253 -36.04 6.00 -5.59
C LYS A 253 -35.52 5.78 -4.17
N SER A 254 -34.88 4.64 -3.90
CA SER A 254 -34.25 4.33 -2.61
C SER A 254 -33.11 5.30 -2.29
N VAL A 255 -32.29 5.64 -3.29
CA VAL A 255 -31.17 6.59 -3.15
C VAL A 255 -31.69 8.00 -2.97
N GLU A 256 -32.71 8.40 -3.76
CA GLU A 256 -33.38 9.69 -3.60
C GLU A 256 -33.93 9.87 -2.19
N MET A 257 -34.66 8.87 -1.67
CA MET A 257 -35.23 8.88 -0.33
C MET A 257 -34.16 9.09 0.76
N VAL A 258 -33.04 8.38 0.67
CA VAL A 258 -31.93 8.50 1.63
C VAL A 258 -31.27 9.88 1.54
N LEU A 259 -31.04 10.39 0.33
CA LEU A 259 -30.41 11.70 0.15
C LEU A 259 -31.33 12.85 0.62
N SER A 260 -32.65 12.76 0.40
CA SER A 260 -33.62 13.77 0.84
C SER A 260 -33.86 13.78 2.34
N SER A 261 -33.68 12.64 3.02
CA SER A 261 -33.82 12.52 4.49
C SER A 261 -32.52 12.81 5.25
N SER A 262 -31.39 12.88 4.55
CA SER A 262 -30.10 13.18 5.15
C SER A 262 -29.93 14.68 5.43
N PRO A 263 -29.33 15.08 6.56
CA PRO A 263 -29.06 16.48 6.83
C PRO A 263 -28.14 17.09 5.76
N THR A 264 -28.49 18.30 5.29
CA THR A 264 -27.78 19.02 4.22
C THR A 264 -26.49 19.71 4.70
N LYS A 265 -26.38 19.96 6.01
CA LYS A 265 -25.14 20.42 6.65
C LYS A 265 -24.41 19.23 7.27
N PRO A 266 -23.06 19.26 7.36
CA PRO A 266 -22.34 18.34 8.22
C PRO A 266 -22.98 18.40 9.61
N ALA A 267 -23.21 17.23 10.24
CA ALA A 267 -23.59 17.20 11.65
C ALA A 267 -22.57 18.02 12.47
N ALA A 268 -23.00 18.61 13.59
CA ALA A 268 -22.05 19.20 14.55
C ALA A 268 -20.91 18.22 14.79
N ALA A 269 -19.67 18.71 14.99
CA ALA A 269 -18.49 17.86 15.15
C ALA A 269 -18.79 16.76 16.18
N GLU A 270 -19.06 15.54 15.69
CA GLU A 270 -19.46 14.43 16.53
C GLU A 270 -18.28 14.09 17.45
N ASP A 271 -18.58 13.71 18.70
CA ASP A 271 -17.55 13.32 19.64
C ASP A 271 -16.99 11.94 19.26
N TYR A 272 -15.77 11.91 18.74
CA TYR A 272 -15.00 10.69 18.46
C TYR A 272 -13.97 10.39 19.56
N SER A 273 -14.14 10.93 20.78
CA SER A 273 -13.21 10.72 21.90
C SER A 273 -13.09 9.24 22.32
N HIS A 274 -14.12 8.43 22.07
CA HIS A 274 -14.11 6.97 22.27
C HIS A 274 -13.34 6.19 21.20
N VAL A 275 -12.74 6.85 20.20
CA VAL A 275 -12.04 6.19 19.09
C VAL A 275 -10.54 6.51 19.10
N CYS A 276 -9.72 5.47 18.95
CA CYS A 276 -8.29 5.62 18.69
C CYS A 276 -7.91 4.87 17.41
N ASN A 277 -7.53 5.62 16.36
CA ASN A 277 -7.01 5.04 15.11
C ASN A 277 -5.49 5.04 15.13
N VAL A 278 -4.88 3.89 14.84
CA VAL A 278 -3.42 3.73 14.83
C VAL A 278 -2.97 3.00 13.57
N ILE A 279 -2.14 3.66 12.76
CA ILE A 279 -1.44 3.03 11.64
C ILE A 279 -0.30 2.18 12.21
N ILE A 280 -0.39 0.87 12.06
CA ILE A 280 0.60 -0.09 12.58
C ILE A 280 1.51 -0.68 11.50
N GLY A 281 1.09 -0.57 10.24
CA GLY A 281 1.89 -0.86 9.05
C GLY A 281 1.60 0.14 7.94
N SER A 282 2.67 0.63 7.32
CA SER A 282 2.63 1.52 6.16
C SER A 282 3.95 1.45 5.42
N ASN A 283 4.02 2.09 4.25
CA ASN A 283 5.23 2.11 3.44
C ASN A 283 6.40 2.76 4.20
N THR A 284 6.14 3.88 4.90
CA THR A 284 7.11 4.56 5.77
C THR A 284 7.73 3.62 6.81
N LEU A 285 6.92 2.80 7.49
CA LEU A 285 7.41 1.85 8.48
C LEU A 285 8.25 0.72 7.86
N ALA A 286 7.92 0.31 6.64
CA ALA A 286 8.72 -0.67 5.90
C ALA A 286 10.08 -0.07 5.48
N LEU A 287 10.08 1.16 4.96
CA LEU A 287 11.30 1.89 4.57
C LEU A 287 12.21 2.17 5.76
N ASP A 288 11.66 2.49 6.94
CA ASP A 288 12.44 2.68 8.16
C ASP A 288 13.17 1.40 8.62
N GLU A 289 12.61 0.22 8.37
CA GLU A 289 13.32 -1.04 8.62
C GLU A 289 14.40 -1.30 7.57
N ALA A 290 14.10 -1.12 6.28
CA ALA A 290 15.13 -1.21 5.23
C ALA A 290 16.29 -0.24 5.50
N ARG A 291 16.00 1.00 5.92
CA ARG A 291 17.02 2.00 6.25
C ARG A 291 17.92 1.52 7.39
N ARG A 292 17.33 1.09 8.51
CA ARG A 292 18.10 0.54 9.64
C ARG A 292 18.95 -0.66 9.23
N GLN A 293 18.45 -1.51 8.34
CA GLN A 293 19.23 -2.66 7.86
C GLN A 293 20.36 -2.24 6.90
N ALA A 294 20.12 -1.29 6.00
CA ALA A 294 21.14 -0.76 5.09
C ALA A 294 22.27 -0.08 5.86
N GLU A 295 21.94 0.72 6.87
CA GLU A 295 22.92 1.34 7.79
C GLU A 295 23.76 0.27 8.53
N ARG A 296 23.15 -0.84 8.99
CA ARG A 296 23.88 -1.98 9.59
C ARG A 296 24.81 -2.69 8.60
N LEU A 297 24.47 -2.69 7.31
CA LEU A 297 25.30 -3.22 6.23
C LEU A 297 26.40 -2.23 5.78
N GLY A 298 26.47 -1.04 6.41
CA GLY A 298 27.51 -0.04 6.15
C GLY A 298 27.18 0.98 5.07
N TYR A 299 25.93 1.01 4.58
CA TYR A 299 25.50 1.98 3.57
C TYR A 299 25.22 3.36 4.15
N ALA A 300 25.68 4.38 3.45
CA ALA A 300 25.13 5.72 3.56
C ALA A 300 23.72 5.74 2.95
N THR A 301 22.70 5.78 3.81
CA THR A 301 21.31 5.51 3.39
C THR A 301 20.44 6.76 3.41
N LEU A 302 19.70 7.01 2.33
CA LEU A 302 18.71 8.07 2.21
C LEU A 302 17.36 7.50 1.76
N VAL A 303 16.27 8.04 2.30
CA VAL A 303 14.91 7.76 1.82
C VAL A 303 14.49 8.91 0.91
N LEU A 304 14.20 8.61 -0.35
CA LEU A 304 13.74 9.60 -1.34
C LEU A 304 12.32 10.07 -0.99
N SER A 305 11.37 9.15 -0.89
CA SER A 305 10.00 9.39 -0.43
C SER A 305 9.30 8.05 -0.18
N ALA A 306 8.29 8.04 0.69
CA ALA A 306 7.35 6.93 0.88
C ALA A 306 6.09 7.06 -0.01
N ALA A 307 6.08 8.06 -0.90
CA ALA A 307 4.95 8.47 -1.71
C ALA A 307 5.30 8.63 -3.19
N VAL A 308 6.33 7.94 -3.69
CA VAL A 308 6.68 7.95 -5.13
C VAL A 308 5.47 7.49 -5.94
N CYS A 309 4.99 8.35 -6.82
CA CYS A 309 3.82 8.11 -7.66
C CYS A 309 4.01 8.70 -9.05
N GLY A 310 3.06 8.41 -9.94
CA GLY A 310 3.05 8.92 -11.30
C GLY A 310 3.43 7.85 -12.33
N ASP A 311 3.54 8.29 -13.58
CA ASP A 311 3.81 7.42 -14.72
C ASP A 311 5.21 6.80 -14.61
N VAL A 312 5.28 5.48 -14.78
CA VAL A 312 6.49 4.68 -14.65
C VAL A 312 7.65 5.18 -15.52
N SER A 313 7.37 5.79 -16.67
CA SER A 313 8.41 6.32 -17.56
C SER A 313 9.12 7.54 -16.98
N ARG A 314 8.36 8.44 -16.32
CA ARG A 314 8.89 9.63 -15.67
C ARG A 314 9.62 9.27 -14.38
N VAL A 315 9.08 8.32 -13.61
CA VAL A 315 9.74 7.80 -12.40
C VAL A 315 11.04 7.06 -12.76
N ALA A 316 11.08 6.29 -13.84
CA ALA A 316 12.32 5.66 -14.31
C ALA A 316 13.40 6.70 -14.70
N ALA A 317 13.00 7.79 -15.35
CA ALA A 317 13.90 8.90 -15.68
C ALA A 317 14.46 9.56 -14.41
N LEU A 318 13.64 9.75 -13.37
CA LEU A 318 14.07 10.27 -12.08
C LEU A 318 15.18 9.39 -11.46
N TYR A 319 14.96 8.07 -11.37
CA TYR A 319 15.98 7.15 -10.86
C TYR A 319 17.26 7.14 -11.69
N CYS A 320 17.14 7.15 -13.02
CA CYS A 320 18.31 7.22 -13.90
C CYS A 320 19.15 8.48 -13.61
N GLN A 321 18.52 9.65 -13.49
CA GLN A 321 19.24 10.90 -13.17
C GLN A 321 19.86 10.86 -11.76
N LEU A 322 19.17 10.29 -10.77
CA LEU A 322 19.70 10.13 -9.41
C LEU A 322 20.95 9.24 -9.38
N ILE A 323 20.88 8.08 -10.05
CA ILE A 323 22.01 7.15 -10.16
C ILE A 323 23.18 7.83 -10.88
N ARG A 324 22.93 8.52 -12.00
CA ARG A 324 23.96 9.28 -12.73
C ARG A 324 24.63 10.33 -11.85
N LEU A 325 23.85 11.07 -11.06
CA LEU A 325 24.40 12.10 -10.17
C LEU A 325 25.33 11.50 -9.11
N LEU A 326 24.96 10.36 -8.54
CA LEU A 326 25.80 9.63 -7.58
C LEU A 326 27.10 9.15 -8.20
N CYS A 327 27.04 8.53 -9.38
CA CYS A 327 28.23 8.07 -10.09
C CYS A 327 29.17 9.23 -10.46
N LEU A 328 28.62 10.37 -10.87
CA LEU A 328 29.41 11.61 -11.08
C LEU A 328 30.04 12.11 -9.77
N GLY A 329 29.30 12.01 -8.66
CA GLY A 329 29.81 12.33 -7.32
C GLY A 329 31.02 11.48 -6.94
N PHE A 330 30.93 10.16 -7.09
CA PHE A 330 32.05 9.24 -6.83
C PHE A 330 33.27 9.52 -7.72
N ALA A 331 33.05 9.95 -8.96
CA ALA A 331 34.12 10.35 -9.86
C ALA A 331 34.68 11.77 -9.60
N GLY A 332 34.16 12.51 -8.61
CA GLY A 332 34.55 13.90 -8.36
C GLY A 332 34.06 14.91 -9.41
N LEU A 333 33.13 14.50 -10.29
CA LEU A 333 32.58 15.29 -11.40
C LEU A 333 31.19 15.87 -11.10
N GLY A 334 30.69 15.68 -9.88
CA GLY A 334 29.34 16.08 -9.47
C GLY A 334 29.06 17.58 -9.56
N GLU A 335 30.04 18.45 -9.38
CA GLU A 335 29.87 19.92 -9.48
C GLU A 335 30.18 20.49 -10.88
N GLY A 336 30.55 19.62 -11.83
CA GLY A 336 30.86 20.01 -13.20
C GLY A 336 29.62 20.24 -14.08
N PRO A 337 29.82 20.59 -15.37
CA PRO A 337 28.73 20.83 -16.33
C PRO A 337 27.73 19.66 -16.42
N GLN A 338 28.23 18.42 -16.45
CA GLN A 338 27.39 17.21 -16.50
C GLN A 338 26.54 17.07 -15.23
N GLY A 339 27.12 17.29 -14.05
CA GLY A 339 26.37 17.25 -12.78
C GLY A 339 25.30 18.34 -12.71
N ASN A 340 25.57 19.53 -13.23
CA ASN A 340 24.60 20.63 -13.29
C ASN A 340 23.45 20.34 -14.26
N GLU A 341 23.73 19.70 -15.40
CA GLU A 341 22.70 19.22 -16.32
C GLU A 341 21.79 18.19 -15.66
N VAL A 342 22.37 17.17 -15.01
CA VAL A 342 21.63 16.14 -14.29
C VAL A 342 20.73 16.74 -13.21
N ARG A 343 21.22 17.71 -12.43
CA ARG A 343 20.39 18.42 -11.43
C ARG A 343 19.24 19.21 -12.03
N ARG A 344 19.45 19.86 -13.18
CA ARG A 344 18.38 20.57 -13.90
C ARG A 344 17.28 19.59 -14.33
N ASN A 345 17.67 18.43 -14.86
CA ASN A 345 16.74 17.38 -15.25
C ASN A 345 15.97 16.83 -14.04
N LEU A 346 16.64 16.63 -12.90
CA LEU A 346 15.98 16.21 -11.66
C LEU A 346 14.93 17.23 -11.19
N LEU A 347 15.26 18.52 -11.21
CA LEU A 347 14.32 19.59 -10.82
C LEU A 347 13.08 19.58 -11.71
N GLN A 348 13.26 19.43 -13.03
CA GLN A 348 12.13 19.32 -13.96
C GLN A 348 11.27 18.08 -13.68
N LEU A 349 11.89 16.91 -13.51
CA LEU A 349 11.17 15.65 -13.28
C LEU A 349 10.40 15.66 -11.96
N VAL A 350 10.98 16.20 -10.87
CA VAL A 350 10.28 16.32 -9.59
C VAL A 350 9.10 17.27 -9.68
N ALA A 351 9.21 18.38 -10.42
CA ALA A 351 8.10 19.29 -10.66
C ALA A 351 6.99 18.65 -11.51
N GLU A 352 7.34 17.81 -12.50
CA GLU A 352 6.37 17.07 -13.32
C GLU A 352 5.65 15.97 -12.53
N LEU A 353 6.36 15.28 -11.64
CA LEU A 353 5.82 14.14 -10.88
C LEU A 353 5.03 14.56 -9.64
N ASP A 354 5.29 15.76 -9.09
CA ASP A 354 4.65 16.30 -7.89
C ASP A 354 4.60 15.28 -6.73
N ILE A 355 5.75 14.64 -6.46
CA ILE A 355 5.86 13.56 -5.47
C ILE A 355 5.60 14.13 -4.07
N PRO A 356 4.55 13.67 -3.35
CA PRO A 356 4.25 14.18 -2.01
C PRO A 356 5.43 13.97 -1.05
N GLY A 357 5.72 15.02 -0.28
CA GLY A 357 6.76 15.00 0.75
C GLY A 357 8.21 14.97 0.25
N LEU A 358 8.45 14.99 -1.07
CA LEU A 358 9.81 15.07 -1.60
C LEU A 358 10.32 16.51 -1.62
N ASN A 359 11.28 16.83 -0.75
CA ASN A 359 12.09 18.03 -0.86
C ASN A 359 13.41 17.71 -1.59
N LEU A 360 13.45 17.96 -2.90
CA LEU A 360 14.64 17.64 -3.70
C LEU A 360 15.89 18.41 -3.24
N ALA A 361 15.75 19.66 -2.78
CA ALA A 361 16.91 20.45 -2.36
C ALA A 361 17.56 19.85 -1.10
N GLU A 362 16.76 19.49 -0.10
CA GLU A 362 17.23 18.79 1.10
C GLU A 362 17.82 17.41 0.75
N PHE A 363 17.17 16.67 -0.13
CA PHE A 363 17.67 15.36 -0.57
C PHE A 363 19.04 15.48 -1.25
N LEU A 364 19.21 16.43 -2.17
CA LEU A 364 20.49 16.66 -2.84
C LEU A 364 21.58 17.17 -1.89
N GLN A 365 21.22 17.97 -0.89
CA GLN A 365 22.15 18.39 0.15
C GLN A 365 22.60 17.21 1.01
N ALA A 366 21.68 16.35 1.43
CA ALA A 366 21.99 15.13 2.17
C ALA A 366 22.91 14.21 1.35
N LEU A 367 22.63 14.08 0.05
CA LEU A 367 23.42 13.28 -0.90
C LEU A 367 24.85 13.82 -1.04
N ARG A 368 25.05 15.15 -1.09
CA ARG A 368 26.39 15.78 -1.07
C ARG A 368 27.14 15.55 0.24
N GLY A 369 26.41 15.38 1.35
CA GLY A 369 26.99 15.07 2.65
C GLY A 369 27.49 13.62 2.77
N LEU A 370 27.12 12.73 1.84
CA LEU A 370 27.62 11.36 1.82
C LEU A 370 29.07 11.36 1.30
N GLY A 371 30.00 10.90 2.14
CA GLY A 371 31.41 10.83 1.76
C GLY A 371 31.64 9.88 0.56
N PRO A 372 32.61 10.17 -0.31
CA PRO A 372 32.79 9.47 -1.59
C PRO A 372 33.22 8.00 -1.47
N GLU A 373 33.65 7.57 -0.28
CA GLU A 373 34.14 6.20 -0.06
C GLU A 373 33.08 5.24 0.46
N LYS A 374 31.91 5.74 0.89
CA LYS A 374 30.85 4.88 1.43
C LYS A 374 29.92 4.40 0.33
N PRO A 375 29.54 3.11 0.30
CA PRO A 375 28.49 2.64 -0.58
C PRO A 375 27.17 3.34 -0.20
N VAL A 376 26.39 3.72 -1.20
CA VAL A 376 25.15 4.49 -1.01
C VAL A 376 23.94 3.60 -1.24
N CYS A 377 22.92 3.78 -0.39
CA CYS A 377 21.60 3.17 -0.53
C CYS A 377 20.54 4.28 -0.65
N ILE A 378 19.80 4.32 -1.76
CA ILE A 378 18.57 5.12 -1.85
C ILE A 378 17.39 4.16 -1.73
N LEU A 379 16.51 4.46 -0.79
CA LEU A 379 15.25 3.76 -0.59
C LEU A 379 14.11 4.67 -1.03
N ALA A 380 13.07 4.09 -1.61
CA ALA A 380 11.81 4.79 -1.81
C ALA A 380 10.66 3.79 -1.78
N GLY A 381 9.45 4.32 -1.67
CA GLY A 381 8.26 3.53 -1.87
C GLY A 381 7.08 4.42 -2.22
N GLY A 382 5.95 3.79 -2.47
CA GLY A 382 4.78 4.43 -3.05
C GLY A 382 4.15 3.50 -4.09
N GLU A 383 3.43 4.07 -5.05
CA GLU A 383 2.72 3.29 -6.06
C GLU A 383 2.74 4.00 -7.41
N THR A 384 3.44 3.41 -8.37
CA THR A 384 3.54 3.95 -9.73
C THR A 384 2.40 3.47 -10.61
N THR A 385 2.20 4.11 -11.76
CA THR A 385 1.21 3.70 -12.75
C THR A 385 1.86 3.40 -14.10
N VAL A 386 1.25 2.48 -14.84
CA VAL A 386 1.68 2.10 -16.19
C VAL A 386 0.56 2.44 -17.16
N GLN A 387 0.90 3.13 -18.24
CA GLN A 387 0.00 3.29 -19.38
C GLN A 387 0.02 2.04 -20.24
N LEU A 388 -1.09 1.31 -20.27
CA LEU A 388 -1.26 0.14 -21.13
C LEU A 388 -1.47 0.58 -22.58
N ARG A 389 -0.57 0.13 -23.46
CA ARG A 389 -0.55 0.39 -24.91
C ARG A 389 -0.46 -0.91 -25.70
N GLY A 390 0.21 -1.92 -25.15
CA GLY A 390 0.36 -3.24 -25.75
C GLY A 390 -0.55 -4.30 -25.15
N THR A 391 -0.28 -5.55 -25.52
CA THR A 391 -0.99 -6.75 -25.05
C THR A 391 -0.11 -7.68 -24.21
N GLY A 392 1.09 -7.20 -23.89
CA GLY A 392 2.07 -7.91 -23.10
C GLY A 392 1.63 -8.18 -21.67
N LYS A 393 2.47 -8.95 -20.99
CA LYS A 393 2.31 -9.30 -19.58
C LYS A 393 3.42 -8.63 -18.78
N GLY A 394 3.03 -7.97 -17.69
CA GLY A 394 3.97 -7.26 -16.83
C GLY A 394 3.27 -6.54 -15.69
N GLY A 395 4.05 -5.81 -14.92
CA GLY A 395 3.56 -4.90 -13.89
C GLY A 395 4.45 -3.67 -13.78
N ARG A 396 4.03 -2.74 -12.92
CA ARG A 396 4.67 -1.44 -12.77
C ARG A 396 6.08 -1.53 -12.22
N ASN A 397 6.36 -2.49 -11.31
CA ASN A 397 7.67 -2.67 -10.72
C ASN A 397 8.66 -3.27 -11.73
N GLN A 398 8.21 -4.27 -12.51
CA GLN A 398 8.98 -4.86 -13.59
C GLN A 398 9.24 -3.84 -14.70
N GLU A 399 8.22 -3.10 -15.14
CA GLU A 399 8.41 -2.07 -16.16
C GLU A 399 9.31 -0.93 -15.68
N LEU A 400 9.22 -0.55 -14.39
CA LEU A 400 10.13 0.43 -13.79
C LEU A 400 11.59 -0.04 -13.86
N ALA A 401 11.88 -1.27 -13.42
CA ALA A 401 13.22 -1.85 -13.47
C ALA A 401 13.75 -1.89 -14.91
N LEU A 402 12.94 -2.36 -15.88
CA LEU A 402 13.36 -2.43 -17.28
C LEU A 402 13.66 -1.05 -17.86
N ARG A 403 12.82 -0.04 -17.57
CA ARG A 403 13.01 1.33 -18.03
C ARG A 403 14.21 2.01 -17.37
N VAL A 404 14.50 1.72 -16.10
CA VAL A 404 15.72 2.21 -15.42
C VAL A 404 16.95 1.63 -16.11
N GLY A 405 16.98 0.32 -16.37
CA GLY A 405 18.08 -0.34 -17.08
C GLY A 405 18.32 0.26 -18.48
N LEU A 406 17.25 0.48 -19.25
CA LEU A 406 17.31 1.20 -20.54
C LEU A 406 17.87 2.62 -20.39
N GLY A 407 17.43 3.36 -19.38
CA GLY A 407 17.93 4.71 -19.10
C GLY A 407 19.42 4.72 -18.78
N LEU A 408 19.89 3.78 -17.96
CA LEU A 408 21.30 3.65 -17.60
C LEU A 408 22.17 3.24 -18.79
N HIS A 409 21.70 2.28 -19.58
CA HIS A 409 22.38 1.85 -20.81
C HIS A 409 22.58 3.02 -21.78
N ARG A 410 21.52 3.79 -22.05
CA ARG A 410 21.59 4.99 -22.91
C ARG A 410 22.53 6.05 -22.34
N ALA A 411 22.61 6.17 -21.01
CA ALA A 411 23.47 7.14 -20.34
C ALA A 411 24.96 6.74 -20.29
N GLN A 412 25.27 5.43 -20.34
CA GLN A 412 26.65 4.95 -20.49
C GLN A 412 27.23 5.26 -21.87
N GLY A 413 26.41 5.27 -22.92
CA GLY A 413 26.87 5.48 -24.29
C GLY A 413 27.88 4.40 -24.72
N ALA A 414 28.86 4.77 -25.55
CA ALA A 414 29.91 3.85 -26.01
C ALA A 414 31.11 3.72 -25.05
N GLU A 415 31.18 4.54 -24.00
CA GLU A 415 32.35 4.61 -23.10
C GLU A 415 32.12 3.83 -21.81
N ALA A 416 32.45 2.54 -21.84
CA ALA A 416 32.41 1.65 -20.66
C ALA A 416 33.30 2.15 -19.49
N SER A 417 34.23 3.07 -19.73
CA SER A 417 35.15 3.65 -18.74
C SER A 417 34.66 4.97 -18.10
N GLY A 418 33.46 5.44 -18.48
CA GLY A 418 32.82 6.61 -17.89
C GLY A 418 32.36 6.41 -16.44
N PRO A 419 31.85 7.46 -15.76
CA PRO A 419 31.50 7.42 -14.33
C PRO A 419 30.53 6.30 -13.95
N LEU A 420 29.57 5.98 -14.82
CA LEU A 420 28.63 4.87 -14.63
C LEU A 420 29.31 3.48 -14.68
N GLY A 421 30.29 3.29 -15.56
CA GLY A 421 30.99 2.00 -15.71
C GLY A 421 32.02 1.72 -14.61
N ARG A 422 32.33 2.72 -13.78
CA ARG A 422 33.19 2.58 -12.60
C ARG A 422 32.41 2.23 -11.33
N CYS A 423 31.08 2.16 -11.39
CA CYS A 423 30.27 1.87 -10.23
C CYS A 423 29.57 0.52 -10.40
N GLU A 424 29.54 -0.28 -9.35
CA GLU A 424 28.61 -1.41 -9.26
C GLU A 424 27.25 -0.86 -8.80
N ILE A 425 26.19 -1.12 -9.58
CA ILE A 425 24.86 -0.55 -9.38
C ILE A 425 23.81 -1.67 -9.43
N VAL A 426 22.94 -1.71 -8.44
CA VAL A 426 21.72 -2.53 -8.47
C VAL A 426 20.52 -1.65 -8.18
N PHE A 427 19.51 -1.75 -9.04
CA PHE A 427 18.17 -1.23 -8.80
C PHE A 427 17.21 -2.40 -8.63
N LEU A 428 16.35 -2.31 -7.62
CA LEU A 428 15.26 -3.24 -7.36
C LEU A 428 13.96 -2.44 -7.20
N SER A 429 12.88 -2.92 -7.81
CA SER A 429 11.52 -2.48 -7.50
C SER A 429 10.66 -3.70 -7.23
N GLY A 430 9.83 -3.67 -6.19
CA GLY A 430 8.93 -4.76 -5.87
C GLY A 430 7.66 -4.35 -5.11
N GLY A 431 6.55 -5.02 -5.44
CA GLY A 431 5.28 -4.95 -4.72
C GLY A 431 5.38 -5.75 -3.42
N THR A 432 5.00 -5.11 -2.31
CA THR A 432 5.09 -5.72 -0.97
C THR A 432 4.10 -6.84 -0.73
N ASP A 433 3.09 -7.00 -1.58
CA ASP A 433 2.14 -8.13 -1.60
C ASP A 433 2.69 -9.39 -2.29
N GLY A 434 3.86 -9.27 -2.90
CA GLY A 434 4.53 -10.35 -3.60
C GLY A 434 4.07 -10.54 -5.04
N GLN A 435 3.28 -9.60 -5.58
CA GLN A 435 2.79 -9.63 -6.95
C GLN A 435 2.99 -8.27 -7.64
N ASP A 436 3.23 -8.31 -8.94
CA ASP A 436 3.33 -7.12 -9.77
C ASP A 436 2.60 -7.38 -11.09
N GLY A 437 1.47 -6.68 -11.27
CA GLY A 437 0.51 -6.99 -12.33
C GLY A 437 -0.06 -8.41 -12.21
N PRO A 438 -0.58 -8.99 -13.31
CA PRO A 438 -1.12 -10.35 -13.32
C PRO A 438 0.00 -11.41 -13.44
N THR A 439 1.04 -11.34 -12.61
CA THR A 439 2.25 -12.15 -12.71
C THR A 439 2.60 -12.86 -11.41
N GLY A 440 3.46 -13.89 -11.48
CA GLY A 440 3.97 -14.59 -10.30
C GLY A 440 5.18 -13.91 -9.63
N ALA A 441 5.64 -12.79 -10.19
CA ALA A 441 6.76 -12.02 -9.66
C ALA A 441 6.23 -10.81 -8.89
N ALA A 442 6.96 -10.40 -7.86
CA ALA A 442 6.73 -9.17 -7.12
C ALA A 442 7.35 -7.96 -7.82
N GLY A 443 8.24 -8.15 -8.78
CA GLY A 443 9.02 -7.09 -9.39
C GLY A 443 10.25 -7.62 -10.11
N ALA A 444 11.28 -6.78 -10.25
CA ALA A 444 12.52 -7.16 -10.90
C ALA A 444 13.73 -6.34 -10.44
N PHE A 445 14.92 -6.86 -10.74
CA PHE A 445 16.22 -6.24 -10.56
C PHE A 445 16.77 -5.77 -11.91
N CYS A 446 17.51 -4.66 -11.91
CA CYS A 446 18.33 -4.26 -13.05
C CYS A 446 19.67 -3.64 -12.62
N GLY A 447 20.63 -3.72 -13.54
CA GLY A 447 21.90 -3.00 -13.51
C GLY A 447 22.19 -2.37 -14.87
N PRO A 448 23.28 -1.60 -15.01
CA PRO A 448 23.66 -0.97 -16.28
C PRO A 448 23.90 -1.95 -17.43
N GLU A 449 24.32 -3.17 -17.11
CA GLU A 449 24.61 -4.27 -18.05
C GLU A 449 23.37 -4.90 -18.69
N LEU A 450 22.18 -4.72 -18.08
CA LEU A 450 20.93 -5.42 -18.43
C LEU A 450 20.67 -5.44 -19.95
N VAL A 451 20.75 -4.29 -20.61
CA VAL A 451 20.39 -4.15 -22.03
C VAL A 451 21.45 -4.79 -22.93
N ALA A 452 22.74 -4.60 -22.61
CA ALA A 452 23.83 -5.17 -23.40
C ALA A 452 23.86 -6.71 -23.29
N GLU A 453 23.49 -7.25 -22.13
CA GLU A 453 23.33 -8.69 -21.92
C GLU A 453 22.07 -9.23 -22.61
N ALA A 454 20.94 -8.54 -22.48
CA ALA A 454 19.70 -8.94 -23.15
C ALA A 454 19.86 -9.00 -24.68
N LEU A 455 20.56 -8.03 -25.28
CA LEU A 455 20.86 -8.03 -26.71
C LEU A 455 21.70 -9.25 -27.14
N ARG A 456 22.63 -9.71 -26.30
CA ARG A 456 23.42 -10.94 -26.56
C ARG A 456 22.55 -12.21 -26.53
N GLU A 457 21.44 -12.18 -25.81
CA GLU A 457 20.42 -13.23 -25.77
C GLU A 457 19.30 -13.04 -26.82
N GLY A 458 19.41 -12.01 -27.68
CA GLY A 458 18.42 -11.72 -28.72
C GLY A 458 17.14 -11.04 -28.22
N LEU A 459 17.17 -10.44 -27.03
CA LEU A 459 16.04 -9.75 -26.42
C LEU A 459 16.14 -8.22 -26.62
N ASP A 460 15.15 -7.64 -27.29
CA ASP A 460 15.02 -6.20 -27.46
C ASP A 460 14.18 -5.57 -26.33
N ALA A 461 14.86 -5.06 -25.31
CA ALA A 461 14.23 -4.41 -24.17
C ALA A 461 13.26 -3.27 -24.55
N GLU A 462 13.53 -2.50 -25.62
CA GLU A 462 12.65 -1.41 -26.04
C GLU A 462 11.34 -1.93 -26.65
N ALA A 463 11.41 -3.01 -27.42
CA ALA A 463 10.23 -3.68 -27.97
C ALA A 463 9.33 -4.23 -26.85
N PHE A 464 9.91 -4.89 -25.83
CA PHE A 464 9.14 -5.40 -24.69
C PHE A 464 8.48 -4.28 -23.88
N VAL A 465 9.17 -3.17 -23.62
CA VAL A 465 8.57 -2.00 -22.96
C VAL A 465 7.43 -1.42 -23.78
N SER A 466 7.60 -1.30 -25.10
CA SER A 466 6.57 -0.74 -25.99
C SER A 466 5.30 -1.60 -26.04
N ASN A 467 5.42 -2.91 -25.79
CA ASN A 467 4.30 -3.84 -25.72
C ASN A 467 3.77 -4.08 -24.29
N ASN A 468 4.28 -3.37 -23.26
CA ASN A 468 3.99 -3.64 -21.84
C ASN A 468 4.24 -5.09 -21.42
N ASP A 469 5.33 -5.69 -21.92
CA ASP A 469 5.63 -7.12 -21.79
C ASP A 469 6.87 -7.41 -20.91
N SER A 470 7.03 -6.63 -19.84
CA SER A 470 8.21 -6.69 -18.97
C SER A 470 8.39 -8.05 -18.27
N TYR A 471 7.31 -8.78 -17.96
CA TYR A 471 7.41 -10.10 -17.36
C TYR A 471 8.02 -11.12 -18.31
N THR A 472 7.60 -11.10 -19.57
CA THR A 472 8.13 -12.02 -20.59
C THR A 472 9.60 -11.74 -20.84
N PHE A 473 9.99 -10.46 -20.92
CA PHE A 473 11.39 -10.04 -21.00
C PHE A 473 12.22 -10.66 -19.86
N PHE A 474 11.84 -10.39 -18.60
CA PHE A 474 12.63 -10.87 -17.45
C PHE A 474 12.56 -12.39 -17.27
N SER A 475 11.47 -13.05 -17.68
CA SER A 475 11.37 -14.51 -17.65
C SER A 475 12.32 -15.18 -18.64
N GLN A 476 12.55 -14.55 -19.80
CA GLN A 476 13.48 -15.05 -20.82
C GLN A 476 14.92 -14.69 -20.45
N PHE A 477 15.16 -13.44 -20.08
CA PHE A 477 16.47 -12.91 -19.77
C PHE A 477 17.12 -13.65 -18.61
N GLN A 478 18.28 -14.27 -18.88
CA GLN A 478 19.01 -15.09 -17.91
C GLN A 478 18.08 -16.04 -17.13
N HIS A 479 17.13 -16.67 -17.83
CA HIS A 479 16.21 -17.66 -17.25
C HIS A 479 15.44 -17.18 -16.01
N GLY A 480 15.08 -15.89 -15.92
CA GLY A 480 14.30 -15.38 -14.80
C GLY A 480 15.10 -14.94 -13.59
N HIS A 481 16.44 -14.96 -13.64
CA HIS A 481 17.29 -14.59 -12.50
C HIS A 481 17.07 -13.15 -12.00
N HIS A 482 16.60 -12.27 -12.88
CA HIS A 482 16.30 -10.87 -12.56
C HIS A 482 14.88 -10.64 -12.04
N LEU A 483 14.01 -11.66 -12.00
CA LEU A 483 12.69 -11.54 -11.40
C LEU A 483 12.80 -11.57 -9.87
N LEU A 484 12.12 -10.63 -9.20
CA LEU A 484 11.90 -10.72 -7.77
C LEU A 484 10.74 -11.67 -7.50
N VAL A 485 11.04 -12.91 -7.14
CA VAL A 485 10.03 -13.92 -6.78
C VAL A 485 10.00 -14.10 -5.27
N THR A 486 8.95 -13.62 -4.61
CA THR A 486 8.76 -13.77 -3.16
C THR A 486 7.67 -14.77 -2.78
N GLY A 487 6.76 -15.09 -3.72
CA GLY A 487 5.45 -15.65 -3.37
C GLY A 487 4.60 -14.65 -2.60
N LEU A 488 3.41 -15.10 -2.16
CA LEU A 488 2.52 -14.28 -1.33
C LEU A 488 3.20 -13.90 0.00
N THR A 489 3.19 -12.61 0.32
CA THR A 489 3.79 -12.11 1.57
C THR A 489 2.79 -12.00 2.71
N GLY A 490 1.50 -11.91 2.38
CA GLY A 490 0.38 -11.73 3.30
C GLY A 490 0.25 -10.31 3.87
N THR A 491 0.86 -9.32 3.23
CA THR A 491 0.77 -7.89 3.58
C THR A 491 0.73 -7.04 2.32
N ASN A 492 0.34 -5.78 2.41
CA ASN A 492 0.44 -4.83 1.29
C ASN A 492 0.59 -3.42 1.86
N VAL A 493 1.71 -2.78 1.55
CA VAL A 493 2.00 -1.37 1.81
C VAL A 493 2.55 -0.69 0.54
N MET A 494 2.02 -1.08 -0.62
CA MET A 494 2.43 -0.63 -1.96
C MET A 494 3.81 -1.18 -2.39
N ASP A 495 4.62 -0.39 -3.10
CA ASP A 495 5.90 -0.80 -3.66
C ASP A 495 7.09 -0.31 -2.83
N ILE A 496 8.22 -1.02 -2.94
CA ILE A 496 9.51 -0.61 -2.40
C ILE A 496 10.54 -0.62 -3.54
N GLN A 497 11.28 0.47 -3.65
CA GLN A 497 12.43 0.61 -4.54
C GLN A 497 13.72 0.72 -3.73
N VAL A 498 14.76 0.05 -4.23
CA VAL A 498 16.10 0.06 -3.63
C VAL A 498 17.12 0.34 -4.73
N VAL A 499 17.95 1.36 -4.53
CA VAL A 499 19.15 1.63 -5.34
C VAL A 499 20.36 1.40 -4.44
N LEU A 500 21.25 0.50 -4.85
CA LEU A 500 22.55 0.31 -4.20
C LEU A 500 23.66 0.68 -5.18
N ILE A 501 24.61 1.50 -4.74
CA ILE A 501 25.77 1.91 -5.56
C ILE A 501 27.04 1.87 -4.72
N ARG A 502 28.12 1.32 -5.28
CA ARG A 502 29.48 1.48 -4.76
C ARG A 502 30.48 1.69 -5.90
N ALA A 503 31.53 2.46 -5.62
CA ALA A 503 32.62 2.75 -6.55
C ALA A 503 33.68 1.64 -6.59
#